data_AF-A0A973ANF0-F1
#
_entry.id   AF-A0A973ANF0-F1
#
_cell.length_a   1.000
_cell.length_b   1.000
_cell.length_c   1.000
_cell.angle_alpha   90.00
_cell.angle_beta   90.00
_cell.angle_gamma   90.00
#
_symmetry.space_group_name_H-M   'P 1'
#
loop_
_entity.id
_entity.type
_entity.pdbx_description
1 polymer ?
#
loop_
_entity_poly.entity_id
_entity_poly.type
_entity_poly.pdbx_seq_one_letter_code
_entity_poly.pdbx_strand_id
1 'polypeptide(L)'
;MMLDGGGAKPLCRDMTARQSIVLMIAALIAMIWLGVAGGVAVWTWAPVSADIIRERDMGRRGCVSLYSEPERIQSCEALHETTYVMEFNAAVFTRLLIAAGPLTGVGVWALVVRRRPRAKPRMKR
;
A
#
# COMPACT_ATOMS: atom_id res chain seq x y z
N MET A 1 46.64 -40.36 -23.63
CA MET A 1 45.36 -40.31 -24.38
C MET A 1 44.28 -39.93 -23.39
N MET A 2 43.88 -38.65 -23.40
CA MET A 2 42.64 -38.12 -23.99
C MET A 2 41.38 -38.75 -23.39
N LEU A 3 40.30 -38.05 -23.04
CA LEU A 3 39.87 -36.67 -22.92
C LEU A 3 38.48 -36.83 -22.26
N ASP A 4 38.12 -36.02 -21.27
CA ASP A 4 36.84 -35.31 -21.24
C ASP A 4 36.59 -34.70 -19.86
N GLY A 5 37.03 -33.44 -19.76
CA GLY A 5 36.52 -32.50 -18.78
C GLY A 5 35.04 -32.26 -19.08
N GLY A 6 34.18 -32.99 -18.37
CA GLY A 6 32.75 -32.74 -18.31
C GLY A 6 32.49 -31.37 -17.69
N GLY A 7 32.55 -30.33 -18.52
CA GLY A 7 32.18 -28.96 -18.19
C GLY A 7 30.72 -28.95 -17.73
N ALA A 8 30.51 -28.98 -16.42
CA ALA A 8 29.24 -28.71 -15.79
C ALA A 8 28.81 -27.29 -16.21
N LYS A 9 27.94 -27.22 -17.22
CA LYS A 9 27.40 -25.96 -17.73
C LYS A 9 26.76 -25.17 -16.57
N PRO A 10 26.97 -23.85 -16.47
CA PRO A 10 26.52 -23.01 -15.36
C PRO A 10 24.99 -22.72 -15.42
N LEU A 11 24.14 -23.75 -15.48
CA LEU A 11 22.69 -23.59 -15.47
C LEU A 11 22.15 -22.96 -14.18
N CYS A 12 22.90 -23.04 -13.07
CA CYS A 12 22.53 -22.40 -11.81
C CYS A 12 22.74 -20.87 -11.81
N ARG A 13 23.52 -20.29 -12.72
CA ARG A 13 23.82 -18.85 -12.77
C ARG A 13 22.79 -18.06 -13.60
N ASP A 14 22.18 -18.69 -14.60
CA ASP A 14 21.18 -18.03 -15.45
C ASP A 14 19.79 -17.96 -14.79
N MET A 15 19.43 -18.94 -13.95
CA MET A 15 18.16 -18.89 -13.19
C MET A 15 18.14 -17.76 -12.16
N THR A 16 19.27 -17.46 -11.52
CA THR A 16 19.37 -16.34 -10.58
C THR A 16 19.33 -14.99 -11.30
N ALA A 17 19.95 -14.89 -12.48
CA ALA A 17 19.92 -13.65 -13.28
C ALA A 17 18.48 -13.27 -13.71
N ARG A 18 17.70 -14.22 -14.24
CA ARG A 18 16.30 -13.97 -14.64
C ARG A 18 15.41 -13.61 -13.44
N GLN A 19 15.56 -14.31 -12.30
CA GLN A 19 14.81 -13.97 -11.08
C GLN A 19 15.18 -12.58 -10.54
N SER A 20 16.46 -12.22 -10.55
CA SER A 20 16.92 -10.90 -10.12
C SER A 20 16.35 -9.79 -11.00
N ILE A 21 16.31 -9.99 -12.33
CA ILE A 21 15.70 -9.01 -13.26
C ILE A 21 14.22 -8.81 -12.95
N VAL A 22 13.46 -9.90 -12.76
CA VAL A 22 12.02 -9.81 -12.44
C VAL A 22 11.79 -9.10 -11.10
N LEU A 23 12.60 -9.39 -10.07
CA LEU A 23 12.52 -8.71 -8.78
C LEU A 23 12.86 -7.22 -8.88
N MET A 24 13.89 -6.85 -9.66
CA MET A 24 14.22 -5.44 -9.87
C MET A 24 13.11 -4.69 -10.60
N ILE A 25 12.50 -5.30 -11.63
CA ILE A 25 11.37 -4.70 -12.35
C ILE A 25 10.17 -4.54 -11.40
N ALA A 26 9.84 -5.56 -10.61
CA ALA A 26 8.75 -5.49 -9.63
C ALA A 26 8.99 -4.39 -8.58
N ALA A 27 10.23 -4.26 -8.08
CA ALA A 27 10.60 -3.21 -7.15
C ALA A 27 10.50 -1.81 -7.78
N LEU A 28 10.92 -1.66 -9.04
CA LEU A 28 10.84 -0.40 -9.77
C LEU A 28 9.38 0.02 -9.99
N ILE A 29 8.51 -0.92 -10.39
CA ILE A 29 7.06 -0.67 -10.52
C ILE A 29 6.47 -0.26 -9.18
N ALA A 30 6.85 -0.93 -8.08
CA ALA A 30 6.38 -0.58 -6.74
C ALA A 30 6.81 0.83 -6.33
N MET A 31 8.05 1.25 -6.64
CA MET A 31 8.54 2.60 -6.37
C MET A 31 7.79 3.66 -7.19
N ILE A 32 7.56 3.41 -8.48
CA ILE A 32 6.76 4.30 -9.34
C ILE A 32 5.34 4.42 -8.79
N TRP A 33 4.72 3.29 -8.42
CA TRP A 33 3.38 3.28 -7.84
C TRP A 33 3.31 4.09 -6.55
N LEU A 34 4.30 3.96 -5.67
CA LEU A 34 4.37 4.69 -4.42
C LEU A 34 4.54 6.20 -4.66
N GLY A 35 5.33 6.59 -5.66
CA GLY A 35 5.46 7.98 -6.11
C GLY A 35 4.15 8.55 -6.64
N VAL A 36 3.43 7.81 -7.50
CA VAL A 36 2.13 8.22 -8.04
C VAL A 36 1.07 8.31 -6.94
N ALA A 37 0.97 7.28 -6.08
CA ALA A 37 0.02 7.27 -4.97
C ALA A 37 0.29 8.39 -3.97
N GLY A 38 1.56 8.62 -3.62
CA GLY A 38 1.97 9.74 -2.77
C GLY A 38 1.68 11.10 -3.41
N GLY A 39 2.00 11.27 -4.69
CA GLY A 39 1.71 12.49 -5.44
C GLY A 39 0.21 12.79 -5.50
N VAL A 40 -0.62 11.80 -5.84
CA VAL A 40 -2.08 11.93 -5.86
C VAL A 40 -2.62 12.23 -4.47
N ALA A 41 -2.10 11.58 -3.42
CA ALA A 41 -2.51 11.85 -2.05
C ALA A 41 -2.24 13.30 -1.64
N VAL A 42 -1.06 13.84 -1.95
CA VAL A 42 -0.71 15.25 -1.67
C VAL A 42 -1.59 16.20 -2.48
N TRP A 43 -1.79 15.93 -3.77
CA TRP A 43 -2.55 16.82 -4.65
C TRP A 43 -4.04 16.87 -4.29
N THR A 44 -4.61 15.72 -3.91
CA THR A 44 -6.00 15.62 -3.45
C THR A 44 -6.19 16.03 -1.99
N TRP A 45 -5.12 16.22 -1.22
CA TRP A 45 -5.22 16.57 0.19
C TRP A 45 -5.81 17.95 0.42
N ALA A 46 -5.31 18.96 -0.30
CA ALA A 46 -5.74 20.34 -0.11
C ALA A 46 -7.26 20.53 -0.26
N PRO A 47 -7.92 20.13 -1.36
CA PRO A 47 -9.36 20.30 -1.50
C PRO A 47 -10.14 19.46 -0.48
N VAL A 48 -9.74 18.21 -0.24
CA VAL A 48 -10.41 17.32 0.72
C VAL A 48 -10.32 17.87 2.14
N SER A 49 -9.17 18.40 2.54
CA SER A 49 -9.00 19.01 3.86
C SER A 49 -9.87 20.26 4.04
N ALA A 50 -10.06 21.05 2.97
CA ALA A 50 -10.92 22.22 3.00
C ALA A 50 -12.40 21.85 3.14
N ASP A 51 -12.87 20.85 2.39
CA ASP A 51 -14.24 20.34 2.49
C ASP A 51 -14.52 19.76 3.87
N ILE A 52 -13.56 19.01 4.40
CA ILE A 52 -13.64 18.41 5.74
C ILE A 52 -13.75 19.51 6.83
N ILE A 53 -12.92 20.56 6.76
CA ILE A 53 -13.02 21.71 7.71
C ILE A 53 -14.37 22.41 7.58
N ARG A 54 -14.84 22.62 6.35
CA ARG A 54 -16.12 23.26 6.08
C ARG A 54 -17.27 22.47 6.69
N GLU A 55 -17.27 21.14 6.56
CA GLU A 55 -18.31 20.27 7.11
C GLU A 55 -18.32 20.32 8.65
N ARG A 56 -17.15 20.33 9.27
CA ARG A 56 -16.99 20.53 10.72
C ARG A 56 -17.61 21.85 11.18
N ASP A 57 -17.34 22.94 10.48
CA ASP A 57 -17.87 24.26 10.81
C ASP A 57 -19.38 24.37 10.59
N MET A 58 -19.93 23.65 9.62
CA MET A 58 -21.36 23.56 9.39
C MET A 58 -22.04 22.75 10.50
N GLY A 59 -21.49 21.60 10.87
CA GLY A 59 -21.98 20.78 11.99
C GLY A 59 -21.96 21.55 13.31
N ARG A 60 -20.89 22.29 13.59
CA ARG A 60 -20.78 23.12 14.81
C ARG A 60 -21.85 24.20 14.87
N ARG A 61 -22.07 24.92 13.75
CA ARG A 61 -23.13 25.93 13.65
C ARG A 61 -24.52 25.31 13.79
N GLY A 62 -24.72 24.09 13.29
CA GLY A 62 -25.95 23.31 13.49
C GLY A 62 -26.21 22.98 14.95
N CYS A 63 -25.19 22.60 15.73
CA CYS A 63 -25.35 22.34 17.16
C CYS A 63 -25.84 23.59 17.94
N VAL A 64 -25.28 24.76 17.60
CA VAL A 64 -25.67 26.03 18.23
C VAL A 64 -27.09 26.47 17.83
N SER A 65 -27.56 26.11 16.64
CA SER A 65 -28.93 26.43 16.22
C SER A 65 -29.99 25.49 16.79
N LEU A 66 -29.63 24.22 17.08
CA LEU A 66 -30.55 23.24 17.66
C LEU A 66 -30.68 23.33 19.18
N TYR A 67 -29.61 23.70 19.88
CA TYR A 67 -29.58 23.71 21.35
C TYR A 67 -29.25 25.10 21.89
N SER A 68 -30.04 25.58 22.84
CA SER A 68 -29.78 26.82 23.56
C SER A 68 -28.98 26.62 24.85
N GLU A 69 -28.97 25.39 25.38
CA GLU A 69 -28.28 25.03 26.62
C GLU A 69 -26.78 24.76 26.36
N PRO A 70 -25.86 25.39 27.10
CA PRO A 70 -24.42 25.28 26.82
C PRO A 70 -23.89 23.85 26.97
N GLU A 71 -24.41 23.06 27.91
CA GLU A 71 -24.00 21.66 28.10
C GLU A 71 -24.38 20.77 26.92
N ARG A 72 -25.56 21.00 26.32
CA ARG A 72 -26.01 20.25 25.13
C ARG A 72 -25.25 20.64 23.88
N ILE A 73 -24.91 21.92 23.73
CA ILE A 73 -24.05 22.39 22.63
C ILE A 73 -22.69 21.69 22.72
N GLN A 74 -22.04 21.69 23.89
CA GLN A 74 -20.74 21.03 24.07
C GLN A 74 -20.81 19.52 23.79
N SER A 75 -21.86 18.86 24.27
CA SER A 75 -22.05 17.42 24.01
C SER A 75 -22.26 17.13 22.52
N CYS A 76 -22.99 17.98 21.81
CA CYS A 76 -23.20 17.90 20.36
C CYS A 76 -21.89 18.14 19.58
N GLU A 77 -21.13 19.18 19.96
CA GLU A 77 -19.81 19.47 19.37
C GLU A 77 -18.84 18.30 19.55
N ALA A 78 -18.78 17.69 20.75
CA ALA A 78 -17.93 16.54 21.03
C ALA A 78 -18.32 15.29 20.21
N LEU A 79 -19.62 15.05 20.04
CA LEU A 79 -20.10 13.93 19.22
C LEU A 79 -19.74 14.11 17.74
N HIS A 80 -19.84 15.33 17.22
CA HIS A 80 -19.40 15.63 15.86
C HIS A 80 -17.88 15.57 15.70
N GLU A 81 -17.12 16.02 16.68
CA GLU A 81 -15.66 15.93 16.65
C GLU A 81 -15.17 14.47 16.62
N THR A 82 -15.79 13.59 17.42
CA THR A 82 -15.46 12.15 17.40
C THR A 82 -15.80 11.49 16.07
N THR A 83 -16.98 11.79 15.50
CA THR A 83 -17.39 11.26 14.19
C THR A 83 -16.45 11.74 13.09
N TYR A 84 -16.10 13.02 13.11
CA TYR A 84 -15.15 13.64 12.19
C TYR A 84 -13.78 12.96 12.22
N VAL A 85 -13.23 12.72 13.41
CA VAL A 85 -11.93 12.05 13.56
C VAL A 85 -11.99 10.63 13.01
N MET A 86 -13.12 9.93 13.19
CA MET A 86 -13.30 8.57 12.68
C MET A 86 -13.33 8.54 11.13
N GLU A 87 -14.11 9.41 10.50
CA GLU A 87 -14.22 9.48 9.03
C GLU A 87 -12.90 9.90 8.38
N PHE A 88 -12.22 10.88 8.98
CA PHE A 88 -10.90 11.32 8.55
C PHE A 88 -9.88 10.17 8.61
N ASN A 89 -9.82 9.47 9.73
CA ASN A 89 -8.92 8.34 9.91
C ASN A 89 -9.27 7.20 8.94
N ALA A 90 -10.55 6.92 8.70
CA ALA A 90 -10.99 5.91 7.74
C ALA A 90 -10.54 6.27 6.30
N ALA A 91 -10.69 7.53 5.90
CA ALA A 91 -10.25 8.00 4.59
C ALA A 91 -8.73 7.88 4.42
N VAL A 92 -7.96 8.27 5.43
CA VAL A 92 -6.49 8.14 5.43
C VAL A 92 -6.07 6.67 5.40
N PHE A 93 -6.66 5.82 6.25
CA PHE A 93 -6.31 4.41 6.35
C PHE A 93 -6.62 3.65 5.06
N THR A 94 -7.74 3.94 4.41
CA THR A 94 -8.12 3.32 3.13
C THR A 94 -7.12 3.69 2.02
N ARG A 95 -6.66 4.94 1.97
CA ARG A 95 -5.64 5.39 1.02
C ARG A 95 -4.30 4.70 1.27
N LEU A 96 -3.90 4.54 2.53
CA LEU A 96 -2.69 3.81 2.92
C LEU A 96 -2.77 2.32 2.54
N LEU A 97 -3.91 1.67 2.74
CA LEU A 97 -4.12 0.28 2.33
C LEU A 97 -3.99 0.10 0.82
N ILE A 98 -4.56 1.01 0.02
CA ILE A 98 -4.44 1.00 -1.44
C ILE A 98 -2.97 1.19 -1.87
N ALA A 99 -2.24 2.10 -1.21
CA ALA A 99 -0.82 2.30 -1.47
C ALA A 99 0.04 1.08 -1.08
N ALA A 100 -0.32 0.38 0.01
CA ALA A 100 0.41 -0.78 0.53
C ALA A 100 0.11 -2.09 -0.23
N GLY A 101 -1.01 -2.17 -0.98
CA GLY A 101 -1.43 -3.37 -1.70
C GLY A 101 -0.36 -3.93 -2.66
N PRO A 102 0.26 -3.12 -3.54
CA PRO A 102 1.30 -3.62 -4.43
C PRO A 102 2.56 -4.08 -3.69
N LEU A 103 2.96 -3.41 -2.60
CA LEU A 103 4.13 -3.79 -1.81
C LEU A 103 3.92 -5.15 -1.12
N THR A 104 2.74 -5.35 -0.53
CA THR A 104 2.37 -6.64 0.08
C THR A 104 2.29 -7.75 -0.97
N GLY A 105 1.75 -7.46 -2.16
CA GLY A 105 1.74 -8.40 -3.29
C GLY A 105 3.14 -8.85 -3.72
N VAL A 106 4.08 -7.91 -3.88
CA VAL A 106 5.49 -8.21 -4.22
C VAL A 106 6.16 -9.03 -3.12
N GLY A 107 5.96 -8.66 -1.84
CA GLY A 107 6.51 -9.39 -0.71
C GLY A 107 6.02 -10.84 -0.62
N VAL A 108 4.71 -11.06 -0.78
CA VAL A 108 4.11 -12.40 -0.80
C VAL A 108 4.62 -13.20 -1.99
N TRP A 109 4.67 -12.61 -3.19
CA TRP A 109 5.20 -13.29 -4.37
C TRP A 109 6.65 -13.73 -4.18
N ALA A 110 7.52 -12.85 -3.66
CA ALA A 110 8.91 -13.18 -3.37
C ALA A 110 9.04 -14.33 -2.37
N LEU A 111 8.22 -14.37 -1.32
CA LEU A 111 8.18 -15.48 -0.36
C LEU A 111 7.73 -16.79 -1.00
N VAL A 112 6.69 -16.77 -1.84
CA VAL A 112 6.19 -17.97 -2.52
C VAL A 112 7.21 -18.52 -3.51
N VAL A 113 7.85 -17.66 -4.31
CA VAL A 113 8.89 -18.07 -5.26
C VAL A 113 10.08 -18.69 -4.52
N ARG A 114 10.45 -18.15 -3.36
CA ARG A 114 11.56 -18.67 -2.53
C ARG A 114 11.26 -20.04 -1.91
N ARG A 115 9.98 -20.40 -1.73
CA ARG A 115 9.54 -21.69 -1.17
C ARG A 115 9.27 -22.77 -2.22
N ARG A 116 9.31 -22.47 -3.53
CA ARG A 116 9.07 -23.51 -4.54
C ARG A 116 10.22 -24.53 -4.55
N PRO A 117 9.96 -25.82 -4.32
CA PRO A 117 10.99 -26.85 -4.42
C PRO A 117 11.52 -26.87 -5.85
N ARG A 118 12.84 -26.74 -6.01
CA ARG A 118 13.50 -26.92 -7.31
C ARG A 118 13.16 -28.31 -7.81
N ALA A 119 12.28 -28.40 -8.82
CA ALA A 119 11.96 -29.66 -9.47
C ALA A 119 13.28 -30.29 -9.95
N LYS A 120 13.67 -31.42 -9.35
CA LYS A 120 14.87 -32.15 -9.78
C LYS A 120 14.65 -32.53 -11.25
N PRO A 121 15.60 -32.22 -12.15
CA PRO A 121 15.46 -32.58 -13.55
C PRO A 121 15.29 -34.09 -13.65
N ARG A 122 14.16 -34.50 -14.23
CA ARG A 122 13.82 -35.90 -14.49
C ARG A 122 14.82 -36.39 -15.55
N MET A 123 15.88 -37.08 -15.14
CA MET A 123 16.78 -37.74 -16.09
C MET A 123 15.95 -38.79 -16.85
N LYS A 124 15.69 -38.54 -18.13
CA LYS A 124 15.23 -39.58 -19.04
C LYS A 124 16.38 -40.57 -19.20
N ARG A 125 16.12 -41.82 -18.82
CA ARG A 125 16.99 -42.97 -19.10
C ARG A 125 16.91 -43.34 -20.57
#